data_AF-A0AAE4ZWT5-F1
#
_entry.id   AF-A0AAE4ZWT5-F1
#
_cell.length_a   1.000
_cell.length_b   1.000
_cell.length_c   1.000
_cell.angle_alpha   90.00
_cell.angle_beta   90.00
_cell.angle_gamma   90.00
#
_symmetry.space_group_name_H-M   'P 1'
#
loop_
_entity.id
_entity.type
_entity.pdbx_description
1 polymer ?
#
loop_
_entity_poly.entity_id
_entity_poly.type
_entity_poly.pdbx_seq_one_letter_code
_entity_poly.pdbx_strand_id
1 'polypeptide(L)'
;MAVSIRIVEGPVWRYYNCPDPYWAKKCSSCREKLSLEPVSCAECVNCWKLEIWKHGKAFSQVDFDRLMDGLHMAADSPVIAKASRAPIQVVRTGVPHTGYPDTATDDLLILYARSIAERETLRRLVQVSLGLSHEAAVLIPVRRGCWRFDRVLGPWQSWYPVGSDWLEANRENSM
;
A
#
# COMPACT_ATOMS: atom_id res chain seq x y z
N MET A 1 30.17 8.21 10.85
CA MET A 1 29.06 9.19 10.95
C MET A 1 28.10 8.92 9.79
N ALA A 2 26.85 8.56 10.07
CA ALA A 2 25.86 8.30 9.02
C ALA A 2 25.21 9.61 8.58
N VAL A 3 25.40 9.97 7.31
CA VAL A 3 24.70 11.12 6.69
C VAL A 3 23.23 10.76 6.57
N SER A 4 22.38 11.40 7.38
CA SER A 4 20.92 11.26 7.26
C SER A 4 20.44 12.09 6.07
N ILE A 5 20.40 11.49 4.88
CA ILE A 5 19.75 12.09 3.73
C ILE A 5 18.24 12.13 4.02
N ARG A 6 17.71 13.32 4.32
CA ARG A 6 16.27 13.55 4.38
C ARG A 6 15.74 13.58 2.95
N ILE A 7 15.40 12.41 2.40
CA ILE A 7 14.58 12.34 1.19
C ILE A 7 13.18 12.84 1.59
N VAL A 8 12.83 14.05 1.15
CA VAL A 8 11.45 14.50 1.18
C VAL A 8 10.71 13.67 0.13
N GLU A 9 9.62 13.01 0.50
CA GLU A 9 8.87 12.12 -0.38
C GLU A 9 8.05 12.89 -1.45
N GLY A 10 7.67 14.14 -1.15
CA GLY A 10 6.92 15.02 -2.06
C GLY A 10 7.42 15.12 -3.51
N PRO A 11 8.74 15.21 -3.80
CA PRO A 11 9.27 15.17 -5.16
C PRO A 11 9.26 13.79 -5.83
N VAL A 12 9.08 12.69 -5.09
CA VAL A 12 9.10 11.31 -5.62
C VAL A 12 7.69 10.82 -5.95
N TRP A 13 6.67 11.31 -5.24
CA TRP A 13 5.31 10.79 -5.34
C TRP A 13 4.32 11.80 -5.94
N ARG A 14 3.39 11.28 -6.73
CA ARG A 14 2.12 11.91 -7.08
C ARG A 14 1.04 11.30 -6.20
N TYR A 15 0.17 12.12 -5.62
CA TYR A 15 -0.86 11.69 -4.67
C TYR A 15 -2.25 11.78 -5.28
N TYR A 16 -3.12 10.83 -4.97
CA TYR A 16 -4.54 10.82 -5.30
C TYR A 16 -5.38 10.90 -4.02
N ASN A 17 -6.37 11.80 -3.99
CA ASN A 17 -7.33 12.05 -2.90
C ASN A 17 -6.79 12.44 -1.51
N CYS A 18 -5.50 12.32 -1.22
CA CYS A 18 -4.92 12.72 0.07
C CYS A 18 -3.53 13.34 -0.11
N PRO A 19 -3.36 14.65 0.14
CA PRO A 19 -2.06 15.30 0.04
C PRO A 19 -1.11 14.88 1.19
N ASP A 20 0.19 15.02 0.98
CA ASP A 20 1.26 14.63 1.92
C ASP A 20 1.04 15.07 3.40
N PRO A 21 0.54 16.29 3.71
CA PRO A 21 0.30 16.71 5.10
C PRO A 21 -0.78 15.90 5.82
N TYR A 22 -1.74 15.32 5.10
CA TYR A 22 -2.79 14.47 5.66
C TYR A 22 -2.20 13.15 6.17
N TRP A 23 -1.30 12.55 5.36
CA TRP A 23 -0.58 11.35 5.73
C TRP A 23 0.36 11.61 6.92
N ALA A 24 1.15 12.70 6.87
CA ALA A 24 2.03 13.18 7.94
C ALA A 24 1.39 13.09 9.33
N LYS A 25 0.17 13.62 9.46
CA LYS A 25 -0.58 13.65 10.71
C LYS A 25 -1.12 12.26 11.08
N LYS A 26 -1.78 11.54 10.16
CA LYS A 26 -2.43 10.25 10.47
C LYS A 26 -1.48 9.14 10.97
N CYS A 27 -0.31 8.93 10.36
CA CYS A 27 0.60 7.87 10.85
C CYS A 27 1.32 8.29 12.12
N SER A 28 1.59 9.59 12.31
CA SER A 28 2.19 10.08 13.56
C SER A 28 1.24 9.87 14.73
N SER A 29 -0.03 10.28 14.57
CA SER A 29 -1.08 10.05 15.56
C SER A 29 -1.33 8.56 15.79
N CYS A 30 -1.31 7.74 14.73
CA CYS A 30 -1.49 6.29 14.89
C CYS A 30 -0.32 5.63 15.64
N ARG A 31 0.92 5.98 15.33
CA ARG A 31 2.11 5.45 16.01
C ARG A 31 2.14 5.85 17.49
N GLU A 32 1.84 7.11 17.78
CA GLU A 32 1.76 7.61 19.15
C GLU A 32 0.68 6.86 19.93
N LYS A 33 -0.52 6.71 19.37
CA LYS A 33 -1.61 5.96 20.02
C LYS A 33 -1.27 4.48 20.23
N LEU A 34 -0.69 3.79 19.24
CA LEU A 34 -0.24 2.40 19.40
C LEU A 34 0.92 2.23 20.39
N SER A 35 1.73 3.27 20.61
CA SER A 35 2.81 3.25 21.61
C SER A 35 2.32 3.48 23.04
N LEU A 36 1.13 4.06 23.19
CA LEU A 36 0.50 4.36 24.48
C LEU A 36 -0.55 3.31 24.87
N GLU A 37 -1.24 2.76 23.88
CA GLU A 37 -2.27 1.75 24.05
C GLU A 37 -2.00 0.60 23.07
N PRO A 38 -1.74 -0.64 23.54
CA PRO A 38 -1.58 -1.80 22.67
C PRO A 38 -2.91 -2.24 21.99
N VAL A 39 -3.98 -1.48 22.21
CA VAL A 39 -5.34 -1.76 21.74
C VAL A 39 -5.59 -1.05 20.40
N SER A 40 -6.51 -1.59 19.62
CA SER A 40 -6.91 -1.01 18.34
C SER A 40 -7.42 0.43 18.47
N CYS A 41 -6.78 1.37 17.80
CA CYS A 41 -7.35 2.69 17.59
C CYS A 41 -8.14 2.70 16.27
N ALA A 42 -9.44 3.04 16.29
CA ALA A 42 -10.25 3.16 15.07
C ALA A 42 -9.70 4.21 14.08
N GLU A 43 -8.88 5.13 14.57
CA GLU A 43 -8.21 6.15 13.77
C GLU A 43 -6.88 5.68 13.18
N CYS A 44 -6.37 4.53 13.64
CA CYS A 44 -5.15 3.91 13.17
C CYS A 44 -5.36 3.21 11.83
N VAL A 45 -4.54 3.59 10.86
CA VAL A 45 -4.56 2.97 9.53
C VAL A 45 -3.71 1.70 9.61
N ASN A 46 -4.32 0.52 9.50
CA ASN A 46 -3.59 -0.76 9.34
C ASN A 46 -2.70 -0.80 8.08
N CYS A 47 -2.82 0.23 7.23
CA CYS A 47 -2.03 0.57 6.05
C CYS A 47 -1.71 -0.67 5.20
N TRP A 48 -2.74 -1.41 4.82
CA TRP A 48 -2.60 -2.35 3.72
C TRP A 48 -2.23 -1.56 2.47
N LYS A 49 -1.20 -2.02 1.77
CA LYS A 49 -0.75 -1.46 0.51
C LYS A 49 -0.90 -2.54 -0.55
N LEU A 50 -1.73 -2.27 -1.54
CA LEU A 50 -1.78 -3.04 -2.78
C LEU A 50 -0.77 -2.41 -3.73
N GLU A 51 0.23 -3.18 -4.17
CA GLU A 51 1.32 -2.71 -5.00
C GLU A 51 1.07 -3.02 -6.48
N ILE A 52 0.87 -1.97 -7.28
CA ILE A 52 0.63 -2.06 -8.71
C ILE A 52 1.90 -1.59 -9.41
N TRP A 53 2.76 -2.55 -9.72
CA TRP A 53 3.99 -2.33 -10.48
C TRP A 53 3.67 -2.27 -11.97
N LYS A 54 4.14 -1.24 -12.68
CA LYS A 54 3.78 -1.01 -14.09
C LYS A 54 4.07 -2.21 -14.99
N HIS A 55 5.09 -3.00 -14.69
CA HIS A 55 5.43 -4.24 -15.39
C HIS A 55 5.32 -5.49 -14.49
N GLY A 56 4.34 -5.50 -13.58
CA GLY A 56 4.08 -6.64 -12.68
C GLY A 56 3.75 -7.95 -13.41
N LYS A 57 3.76 -9.08 -12.70
CA LYS A 57 3.46 -10.38 -13.33
C LYS A 57 1.98 -10.61 -13.62
N ALA A 58 1.12 -9.84 -12.95
CA ALA A 58 -0.31 -9.86 -13.17
C ALA A 58 -0.75 -9.21 -14.50
N PHE A 59 0.06 -8.28 -15.04
CA PHE A 59 -0.29 -7.47 -16.21
C PHE A 59 0.93 -6.75 -16.79
N SER A 60 0.90 -6.42 -18.08
CA SER A 60 1.97 -5.63 -18.70
C SER A 60 1.51 -4.21 -18.97
N GLN A 61 2.34 -3.23 -18.57
CA GLN A 61 2.19 -1.80 -18.85
C GLN A 61 0.87 -1.18 -18.40
N VAL A 62 0.81 -0.78 -17.13
CA VAL A 62 -0.34 -0.03 -16.60
C VAL A 62 -0.18 1.47 -16.79
N ASP A 63 -1.23 2.10 -17.30
CA ASP A 63 -1.44 3.54 -17.19
C ASP A 63 -2.10 3.84 -15.84
N PHE A 64 -1.34 4.41 -14.90
CA PHE A 64 -1.81 4.69 -13.55
C PHE A 64 -2.92 5.76 -13.52
N ASP A 65 -2.92 6.73 -14.43
CA ASP A 65 -3.95 7.77 -14.43
C ASP A 65 -5.27 7.19 -14.91
N ARG A 66 -5.25 6.47 -16.03
CA ARG A 66 -6.44 5.77 -16.53
C ARG A 66 -6.99 4.76 -15.52
N LEU A 67 -6.10 4.02 -14.84
CA LEU A 67 -6.51 3.11 -13.78
C LEU A 67 -7.18 3.86 -12.63
N MET A 68 -6.57 4.94 -12.13
CA MET A 68 -7.15 5.71 -11.03
C MET A 68 -8.49 6.33 -11.42
N ASP A 69 -8.67 6.82 -12.63
CA ASP A 69 -9.97 7.32 -13.10
C ASP A 69 -11.05 6.23 -13.05
N GLY A 70 -10.73 5.02 -13.56
CA GLY A 70 -11.63 3.87 -13.49
C GLY A 70 -11.98 3.46 -12.05
N LEU A 71 -10.98 3.45 -11.17
CA LEU A 71 -11.19 3.14 -9.75
C LEU A 71 -12.08 4.17 -9.06
N HIS A 72 -11.92 5.46 -9.35
CA HIS A 72 -12.77 6.51 -8.78
C HIS A 72 -14.23 6.44 -9.25
N MET A 73 -14.45 6.04 -10.50
CA MET A 73 -15.80 5.88 -11.04
C MET A 73 -16.51 4.64 -10.50
N ALA A 74 -15.76 3.58 -10.19
CA ALA A 74 -16.32 2.29 -9.78
C ALA A 74 -16.38 2.09 -8.26
N ALA A 75 -15.62 2.85 -7.47
CA ALA A 75 -15.60 2.72 -6.03
C ALA A 75 -16.72 3.53 -5.35
N ASP A 76 -17.40 2.91 -4.38
CA ASP A 76 -18.38 3.59 -3.52
C ASP A 76 -17.76 4.55 -2.51
N SER A 77 -16.43 4.65 -2.47
CA SER A 77 -15.69 5.52 -1.56
C SER A 77 -14.38 6.01 -2.19
N PRO A 78 -13.83 7.16 -1.73
CA PRO A 78 -12.60 7.70 -2.29
C PRO A 78 -11.42 6.72 -2.19
N VAL A 79 -10.88 6.33 -3.34
CA VAL A 79 -9.67 5.50 -3.39
C VAL A 79 -8.46 6.37 -3.09
N ILE A 80 -7.68 6.00 -2.09
CA ILE A 80 -6.49 6.75 -1.70
C ILE A 80 -5.26 6.05 -2.25
N ALA A 81 -4.43 6.79 -2.98
CA ALA A 81 -3.26 6.22 -3.64
C ALA A 81 -2.09 7.20 -3.76
N LYS A 82 -0.90 6.64 -4.03
CA LYS A 82 0.24 7.41 -4.53
C LYS A 82 0.97 6.66 -5.64
N ALA A 83 1.38 7.37 -6.68
CA ALA A 83 2.17 6.84 -7.78
C ALA A 83 3.58 7.44 -7.78
N SER A 84 4.60 6.65 -8.10
CA SER A 84 5.96 7.15 -8.28
C SER A 84 6.01 8.07 -9.51
N ARG A 85 6.76 9.15 -9.43
CA ARG A 85 6.98 10.08 -10.55
C ARG A 85 8.09 9.63 -11.50
N ALA A 86 8.88 8.66 -11.06
CA ALA A 86 9.94 8.01 -11.81
C ALA A 86 10.10 6.55 -11.31
N PRO A 87 10.82 5.69 -12.03
CA PRO A 87 11.08 4.33 -11.58
C PRO A 87 11.81 4.31 -10.24
N ILE A 88 11.38 3.43 -9.34
CA ILE A 88 11.98 3.21 -8.02
C ILE A 88 12.47 1.78 -7.90
N GLN A 89 13.31 1.51 -6.91
CA GLN A 89 13.81 0.15 -6.66
C GLN A 89 12.64 -0.81 -6.35
N VAL A 90 12.65 -1.98 -7.00
CA VAL A 90 11.67 -3.03 -6.73
C VAL A 90 12.07 -3.76 -5.45
N VAL A 91 11.27 -3.57 -4.41
CA VAL A 91 11.47 -4.20 -3.09
C VAL A 91 10.43 -5.30 -2.90
N ARG A 92 10.88 -6.55 -3.04
CA ARG A 92 10.02 -7.75 -3.11
C ARG A 92 9.70 -8.32 -1.73
N THR A 93 9.00 -7.55 -0.90
CA THR A 93 8.71 -7.94 0.49
C THR A 93 7.23 -8.21 0.76
N GLY A 94 6.36 -7.90 -0.20
CA GLY A 94 4.95 -8.23 -0.17
C GLY A 94 4.67 -9.66 -0.64
N VAL A 95 3.40 -10.05 -0.59
CA VAL A 95 2.94 -11.37 -1.03
C VAL A 95 1.83 -11.25 -2.08
N PRO A 96 1.83 -12.10 -3.13
CA PRO A 96 2.83 -13.13 -3.40
C PRO A 96 4.14 -12.53 -3.95
N HIS A 97 5.28 -13.14 -3.58
CA HIS A 97 6.60 -12.72 -4.08
C HIS A 97 6.74 -12.91 -5.60
N THR A 98 5.99 -13.84 -6.17
CA THR A 98 5.92 -14.12 -7.60
C THR A 98 5.16 -13.06 -8.40
N GLY A 99 4.53 -12.09 -7.72
CA GLY A 99 3.79 -11.00 -8.37
C GLY A 99 4.66 -9.84 -8.89
N TYR A 100 5.89 -9.74 -8.38
CA TYR A 100 6.79 -8.63 -8.65
C TYR A 100 7.41 -8.69 -10.05
N PRO A 101 7.73 -7.53 -10.67
CA PRO A 101 8.49 -7.49 -11.91
C PRO A 101 9.87 -8.13 -11.75
N ASP A 102 10.47 -8.60 -12.83
CA ASP A 102 11.83 -9.16 -12.82
C ASP A 102 12.91 -8.06 -12.80
N THR A 103 12.53 -6.81 -13.09
CA THR A 103 13.45 -5.68 -13.17
C THR A 103 13.94 -5.21 -11.80
N ALA A 104 15.10 -4.55 -11.76
CA ALA A 104 15.64 -3.96 -10.53
C ALA A 104 14.87 -2.70 -10.10
N THR A 105 14.30 -1.98 -11.07
CA THR A 105 13.51 -0.76 -10.87
C THR A 105 12.25 -0.80 -11.71
N ASP A 106 11.17 -0.18 -11.23
CA ASP A 106 9.91 -0.03 -11.98
C ASP A 106 9.09 1.13 -11.41
N ASP A 107 8.07 1.57 -12.17
CA ASP A 107 7.08 2.53 -11.68
C ASP A 107 6.07 1.81 -10.76
N LEU A 108 5.69 2.46 -9.66
CA LEU A 108 4.81 1.88 -8.65
C LEU A 108 3.62 2.79 -8.36
N LEU A 109 2.43 2.22 -8.40
CA LEU A 109 1.21 2.76 -7.79
C LEU A 109 0.88 1.96 -6.53
N ILE A 110 0.72 2.66 -5.41
CA ILE A 110 0.30 2.09 -4.13
C ILE A 110 -1.13 2.51 -3.86
N LEU A 111 -2.03 1.53 -3.73
CA LEU A 111 -3.37 1.77 -3.20
C LEU A 111 -3.41 1.43 -1.71
N TYR A 112 -4.04 2.29 -0.91
CA TYR A 112 -4.11 2.13 0.53
C TYR A 112 -5.47 1.59 0.98
N ALA A 113 -5.44 0.59 1.87
CA ALA A 113 -6.60 0.03 2.53
C ALA A 113 -6.43 -0.01 4.07
N ARG A 114 -7.55 0.04 4.77
CA ARG A 114 -7.68 0.04 6.24
C ARG A 114 -7.95 -1.36 6.80
N SER A 115 -8.42 -2.29 5.96
CA SER A 115 -8.71 -3.68 6.34
C SER A 115 -8.41 -4.63 5.20
N ILE A 116 -8.39 -5.94 5.50
CA ILE A 116 -8.30 -6.99 4.48
C ILE A 116 -9.51 -6.91 3.53
N ALA A 117 -10.72 -6.69 4.06
CA ALA A 117 -11.91 -6.58 3.24
C ALA A 117 -11.82 -5.42 2.22
N GLU A 118 -11.36 -4.24 2.65
CA GLU A 118 -11.16 -3.09 1.76
C GLU A 118 -10.05 -3.37 0.73
N ARG A 119 -8.95 -4.03 1.14
CA ARG A 119 -7.87 -4.47 0.25
C ARG A 119 -8.38 -5.40 -0.85
N GLU A 120 -9.19 -6.39 -0.52
CA GLU A 120 -9.75 -7.33 -1.50
C GLU A 120 -10.81 -6.66 -2.41
N THR A 121 -11.54 -5.67 -1.90
CA THR A 121 -12.40 -4.83 -2.75
C THR A 121 -11.56 -4.02 -3.75
N LEU A 122 -10.49 -3.37 -3.31
CA LEU A 122 -9.57 -2.66 -4.22
C LEU A 122 -8.96 -3.60 -5.25
N ARG A 123 -8.51 -4.81 -4.86
CA ARG A 123 -7.99 -5.80 -5.79
C ARG A 123 -9.02 -6.19 -6.85
N ARG A 124 -10.28 -6.40 -6.45
CA ARG A 124 -11.39 -6.69 -7.39
C ARG A 124 -11.66 -5.52 -8.33
N LEU A 125 -11.62 -4.29 -7.84
CA LEU A 125 -11.77 -3.10 -8.69
C LEU A 125 -10.63 -2.99 -9.71
N VAL A 126 -9.39 -3.26 -9.29
CA VAL A 126 -8.22 -3.30 -10.20
C VAL A 126 -8.36 -4.43 -11.22
N GLN A 127 -8.79 -5.62 -10.78
CA GLN A 127 -9.08 -6.76 -11.66
C GLN A 127 -10.03 -6.35 -12.78
N VAL A 128 -11.18 -5.77 -12.43
CA VAL A 128 -12.19 -5.35 -13.42
C VAL A 128 -11.65 -4.23 -14.31
N SER A 129 -10.99 -3.21 -13.72
CA SER A 129 -10.49 -2.04 -14.46
C SER A 129 -9.41 -2.39 -15.48
N LEU A 130 -8.57 -3.38 -15.17
CA LEU A 130 -7.50 -3.84 -16.04
C LEU A 130 -7.89 -5.08 -16.88
N GLY A 131 -9.12 -5.58 -16.76
CA GLY A 131 -9.58 -6.76 -17.49
C GLY A 131 -8.82 -8.05 -17.14
N LEU A 132 -8.38 -8.19 -15.89
CA LEU A 132 -7.58 -9.33 -15.44
C LEU A 132 -8.45 -10.55 -15.14
N SER A 133 -7.86 -11.74 -15.35
CA SER A 133 -8.41 -12.96 -14.75
C SER A 133 -8.28 -12.91 -13.22
N HIS A 134 -9.04 -13.76 -12.53
CA HIS A 134 -8.95 -13.84 -11.08
C HIS A 134 -7.54 -14.29 -10.62
N GLU A 135 -6.96 -15.25 -11.32
CA GLU A 135 -5.62 -15.80 -11.06
C GLU A 135 -4.55 -14.72 -11.20
N ALA A 136 -4.65 -13.87 -12.23
CA ALA A 136 -3.76 -12.74 -12.43
C ALA A 136 -3.91 -11.70 -11.31
N ALA A 137 -5.14 -11.38 -10.89
CA ALA A 137 -5.38 -10.42 -9.82
C ALA A 137 -4.83 -10.87 -8.45
N VAL A 138 -4.82 -12.17 -8.18
CA VAL A 138 -4.19 -12.76 -6.97
C VAL A 138 -2.67 -12.55 -6.95
N LEU A 139 -2.04 -12.39 -8.11
CA LEU A 139 -0.62 -12.09 -8.21
C LEU A 139 -0.28 -10.64 -7.83
N ILE A 140 -1.24 -9.74 -7.69
CA ILE A 140 -0.96 -8.36 -7.28
C ILE A 140 -0.43 -8.35 -5.84
N PRO A 141 0.84 -7.96 -5.61
CA PRO A 141 1.43 -8.02 -4.29
C PRO A 141 0.70 -7.11 -3.30
N VAL A 142 0.49 -7.64 -2.10
CA VAL A 142 0.01 -6.88 -0.95
C VAL A 142 1.08 -6.86 0.12
N ARG A 143 1.15 -5.75 0.84
CA ARG A 143 2.05 -5.63 1.98
C ARG A 143 1.41 -4.89 3.14
N ARG A 144 2.02 -5.15 4.30
CA ARG A 144 1.89 -4.42 5.56
C ARG A 144 2.29 -2.94 5.43
N GLY A 145 1.68 -2.02 6.18
CA GLY A 145 2.26 -1.11 7.19
C GLY A 145 2.57 0.36 6.90
N CYS A 146 3.13 1.07 7.89
CA CYS A 146 3.00 2.55 7.97
C CYS A 146 3.77 3.31 6.88
N TRP A 147 3.17 4.42 6.41
CA TRP A 147 3.77 5.27 5.39
C TRP A 147 4.94 6.13 5.93
N ARG A 148 4.99 6.49 7.22
CA ARG A 148 6.12 7.26 7.81
C ARG A 148 7.46 6.48 7.79
N PHE A 149 7.42 5.18 7.51
CA PHE A 149 8.59 4.32 7.33
C PHE A 149 8.93 4.03 5.87
N ASP A 150 8.31 4.73 4.91
CA ASP A 150 8.44 4.40 3.49
C ASP A 150 9.27 5.43 2.73
N ARG A 151 10.51 5.66 3.19
CA ARG A 151 11.49 6.50 2.47
C ARG A 151 11.98 5.77 1.21
N VAL A 152 11.07 5.72 0.23
CA VAL A 152 11.08 5.04 -1.06
C VAL A 152 11.28 3.52 -0.97
N LEU A 153 10.62 2.87 0.00
CA LEU A 153 10.55 1.40 0.21
C LEU A 153 11.70 0.75 1.02
N GLY A 154 12.29 1.44 2.02
CA GLY A 154 13.36 0.91 2.90
C GLY A 154 13.10 -0.46 3.59
N PRO A 155 14.08 -1.04 4.32
CA PRO A 155 14.00 -2.41 4.86
C PRO A 155 12.78 -2.57 5.75
N TRP A 156 11.89 -3.46 5.32
CA TRP A 156 10.55 -3.55 5.85
C TRP A 156 10.51 -4.53 7.02
N GLN A 157 10.31 -4.01 8.25
CA GLN A 157 9.93 -4.86 9.38
C GLN A 157 8.42 -5.08 9.32
N SER A 158 8.02 -6.32 9.06
CA SER A 158 6.63 -6.73 9.26
C SER A 158 6.28 -6.56 10.75
N TRP A 159 5.70 -5.43 11.09
CA TRP A 159 5.21 -5.15 12.44
C TRP A 159 3.92 -5.92 12.77
N TYR A 160 3.34 -6.65 11.80
CA TYR A 160 2.18 -7.53 12.00
C TYR A 160 1.98 -8.53 10.85
N PRO A 161 1.36 -9.70 11.09
CA PRO A 161 1.01 -10.67 10.05
C PRO A 161 0.24 -10.12 8.84
N VAL A 162 0.52 -10.68 7.67
CA VAL A 162 -0.09 -10.32 6.38
C VAL A 162 -1.48 -10.97 6.18
N GLY A 163 -1.81 -11.97 6.99
CA GLY A 163 -3.07 -12.72 6.91
C GLY A 163 -4.17 -12.27 7.87
N SER A 164 -3.93 -11.28 8.73
CA SER A 164 -4.87 -10.94 9.81
C SER A 164 -5.01 -9.42 9.97
N ASP A 165 -6.21 -8.92 10.23
CA ASP A 165 -6.35 -7.53 10.66
C ASP A 165 -5.86 -7.37 12.12
N TRP A 166 -5.46 -6.15 12.52
CA TRP A 166 -4.93 -5.89 13.88
C TRP A 166 -5.90 -6.31 15.00
N LEU A 167 -7.20 -6.33 14.71
CA LEU A 167 -8.26 -6.67 15.65
C LEU A 167 -8.42 -8.18 15.90
N GLU A 168 -8.01 -9.04 14.98
CA GLU A 168 -8.32 -10.48 15.03
C GLU A 168 -7.39 -11.24 15.99
N ALA A 169 -6.08 -10.96 16.00
CA ALA A 169 -5.13 -11.69 16.87
C ALA A 169 -5.17 -11.26 18.35
N ASN A 170 -5.72 -10.07 18.65
CA ASN A 170 -5.82 -9.57 20.03
C ASN A 170 -7.08 -10.02 20.76
N ARG A 171 -8.09 -10.55 20.04
CA ARG A 171 -9.26 -11.19 20.67
C ARG A 171 -8.92 -12.57 21.23
N GLU A 172 -8.00 -13.30 20.61
CA GLU A 172 -7.58 -14.63 21.06
C GLU A 172 -6.68 -14.60 22.30
N ASN A 173 -5.97 -13.50 22.57
CA ASN A 173 -5.14 -13.32 23.76
C ASN A 173 -5.87 -12.63 24.94
N SER A 174 -7.16 -12.33 24.78
CA SER A 174 -7.99 -11.68 25.81
C SER A 174 -9.11 -12.60 26.35
N MET A 175 -9.09 -13.88 25.97
CA MET A 175 -9.87 -14.97 26.55
C MET A 175 -8.93 -15.96 27.24
#